data_AF-A0A143G324-F1
#
_entry.id   AF-A0A143G324-F1
#
_cell.length_a   1.000
_cell.length_b   1.000
_cell.length_c   1.000
_cell.angle_alpha   90.00
_cell.angle_beta   90.00
_cell.angle_gamma   90.00
#
_symmetry.space_group_name_H-M   'P 1'
#
loop_
_entity.id
_entity.type
_entity.pdbx_description
1 polymer ?
#
loop_
_entity_poly.entity_id
_entity_poly.type
_entity_poly.pdbx_seq_one_letter_code
_entity_poly.pdbx_strand_id
1 'polypeptide(L)'
;MYGLPKEPSFKMPKIPRLDLTIEEIKSKSDEELLKYLSGEDSPGLIPASLLQAISYELTSRQIRESSKPHWTVTPTFIVGCIASVLAAISILVTIYFSVFYKAENNDKHTDQSYAVEKNSSPK
;
A
#
# COMPACT_ATOMS: atom_id res chain seq x y z
N MET A 1 -33.52 57.20 -47.63
CA MET A 1 -32.66 56.60 -46.59
C MET A 1 -33.50 55.61 -45.80
N TYR A 2 -33.32 54.31 -46.01
CA TYR A 2 -33.97 53.30 -45.18
C TYR A 2 -33.11 53.08 -43.94
N GLY A 3 -33.65 53.40 -42.76
CA GLY A 3 -32.99 53.14 -41.48
C GLY A 3 -33.01 51.63 -41.20
N LEU A 4 -31.84 51.06 -40.91
CA LEU A 4 -31.75 49.67 -40.47
C LEU A 4 -32.59 49.46 -39.20
N PRO A 5 -33.28 48.32 -39.07
CA PRO A 5 -34.03 48.01 -37.85
C PRO A 5 -33.08 47.98 -36.65
N LYS A 6 -33.48 48.61 -35.54
CA LYS A 6 -32.73 48.55 -34.28
C LYS A 6 -32.58 47.09 -33.86
N GLU A 7 -31.36 46.65 -33.62
CA GLU A 7 -31.10 45.30 -33.11
C GLU A 7 -31.86 45.06 -31.79
N PRO A 8 -32.46 43.87 -31.61
CA PRO A 8 -33.10 43.52 -30.36
C PRO A 8 -32.06 43.50 -29.24
N SER A 9 -32.32 44.24 -28.16
CA SER A 9 -31.42 44.28 -27.00
C SER A 9 -31.45 42.93 -26.28
N PHE A 10 -30.50 42.05 -26.56
CA PHE A 10 -30.36 40.78 -25.87
C PHE A 10 -29.75 41.03 -24.48
N LYS A 11 -30.57 40.97 -23.42
CA LYS A 11 -30.06 41.01 -22.04
C LYS A 11 -29.56 39.61 -21.68
N MET A 12 -28.26 39.46 -21.45
CA MET A 12 -27.71 38.19 -20.98
C MET A 12 -28.33 37.82 -19.62
N PRO A 13 -28.83 36.58 -19.45
CA PRO A 13 -29.33 36.12 -18.16
C PRO A 13 -28.19 36.07 -17.14
N LYS A 14 -28.46 36.55 -15.91
CA LYS A 14 -27.50 36.50 -14.81
C LYS A 14 -27.47 35.07 -14.26
N ILE A 15 -26.42 34.32 -14.60
CA ILE A 15 -26.22 32.96 -14.11
C ILE A 15 -25.83 33.05 -12.62
N PRO A 16 -26.51 32.34 -11.70
CA PRO A 16 -26.11 32.29 -10.30
C PRO A 16 -24.71 31.68 -10.19
N ARG A 17 -23.96 32.05 -9.14
CA ARG A 17 -22.67 31.41 -8.85
C ARG A 17 -22.83 30.55 -7.62
N LEU A 18 -22.23 29.37 -7.66
CA LEU A 18 -22.09 28.57 -6.46
C LEU A 18 -21.01 29.21 -5.59
N ASP A 19 -21.39 29.55 -4.37
CA ASP A 19 -20.49 30.05 -3.34
C ASP A 19 -20.52 29.06 -2.19
N LEU A 20 -19.36 28.50 -1.87
CA LEU A 20 -19.14 27.48 -0.85
C LEU A 20 -17.86 27.84 -0.13
N THR A 21 -17.93 27.92 1.19
CA THR A 21 -16.75 28.12 2.02
C THR A 21 -15.94 26.83 2.13
N ILE A 22 -14.65 26.95 2.49
CA ILE A 22 -13.79 25.78 2.69
C ILE A 22 -14.30 24.88 3.83
N GLU A 23 -14.94 25.47 4.84
CA GLU A 23 -15.52 24.72 5.96
C GLU A 23 -16.72 23.88 5.52
N GLU A 24 -17.58 24.42 4.65
CA GLU A 24 -18.69 23.68 4.06
C GLU A 24 -18.21 22.56 3.13
N ILE A 25 -17.16 22.78 2.34
CA ILE A 25 -16.58 21.73 1.51
C ILE A 25 -16.09 20.55 2.38
N LYS A 26 -15.49 20.85 3.53
CA LYS A 26 -15.00 19.83 4.47
C LYS A 26 -16.12 19.10 5.21
N SER A 27 -17.24 19.75 5.49
CA SER A 27 -18.35 19.11 6.20
C SER A 27 -19.20 18.21 5.30
N LYS A 28 -19.14 18.40 3.99
CA LYS A 28 -19.90 17.61 3.00
C LYS A 28 -19.33 16.23 2.73
N SER A 29 -20.20 15.33 2.31
CA SER A 29 -19.84 13.98 1.86
C SER A 29 -19.20 14.00 0.48
N ASP A 30 -18.45 12.94 0.15
CA ASP A 30 -17.80 12.81 -1.15
C ASP A 30 -18.82 12.79 -2.30
N GLU A 31 -19.99 12.20 -2.07
CA GLU A 31 -21.11 12.16 -3.03
C GLU A 31 -21.66 13.55 -3.32
N GLU A 32 -21.86 14.39 -2.29
CA GLU A 32 -22.31 15.76 -2.49
C GLU A 32 -21.28 16.61 -3.23
N LEU A 33 -20.00 16.47 -2.88
CA LEU A 33 -18.91 17.16 -3.56
C LEU A 33 -18.83 16.77 -5.05
N LEU A 34 -19.02 15.50 -5.37
CA LEU A 34 -19.09 15.00 -6.74
C LEU A 34 -20.29 15.57 -7.50
N LYS A 35 -21.46 15.72 -6.86
CA LYS A 35 -22.65 16.34 -7.46
C LYS A 35 -22.44 17.80 -7.80
N TYR A 36 -21.64 18.54 -7.03
CA TYR A 36 -21.22 19.89 -7.42
C TYR A 36 -20.32 19.84 -8.65
N LEU A 37 -19.33 18.95 -8.69
CA LEU A 37 -18.41 18.84 -9.84
C LEU A 37 -19.12 18.38 -11.13
N SER A 38 -20.13 17.51 -11.04
CA SER A 38 -20.92 17.04 -12.18
C SER A 38 -21.96 18.06 -12.64
N GLY A 39 -22.23 19.10 -11.84
CA GLY A 39 -23.28 20.08 -12.10
C GLY A 39 -24.69 19.58 -11.78
N GLU A 40 -24.84 18.39 -11.18
CA GLU A 40 -26.14 17.82 -10.78
C GLU A 40 -26.82 18.66 -9.69
N ASP A 41 -26.04 19.20 -8.75
CA ASP A 41 -26.53 20.01 -7.62
C ASP A 41 -26.05 21.47 -7.68
N SER A 42 -25.55 21.94 -8.84
CA SER A 42 -25.03 23.30 -8.95
C SER A 42 -26.12 24.32 -9.31
N PRO A 43 -26.33 25.38 -8.50
CA PRO A 43 -27.23 26.48 -8.84
C PRO A 43 -26.70 27.35 -9.99
N GLY A 44 -25.47 27.12 -10.47
CA GLY A 44 -24.94 27.80 -11.66
C GLY A 44 -23.43 27.65 -11.86
N LEU A 45 -22.74 28.73 -12.21
CA LEU A 45 -21.32 28.71 -12.58
C LEU A 45 -20.46 28.45 -11.33
N ILE A 46 -19.63 27.40 -11.39
CA ILE A 46 -18.64 27.09 -10.36
C ILE A 46 -17.34 27.83 -10.70
N PRO A 47 -16.83 28.70 -9.80
CA PRO A 47 -15.54 29.34 -10.02
C PRO A 47 -14.41 28.30 -9.97
N ALA A 48 -13.38 28.50 -10.80
CA ALA A 48 -12.26 27.55 -10.92
C ALA A 48 -11.55 27.27 -9.58
N SER A 49 -11.44 28.27 -8.71
CA SER A 49 -10.88 28.13 -7.36
C SER A 49 -11.69 27.19 -6.48
N LEU A 50 -13.01 27.23 -6.57
CA LEU A 50 -13.90 26.34 -5.83
C LEU A 50 -13.82 24.91 -6.36
N LEU A 51 -13.78 24.75 -7.68
CA LEU A 51 -13.56 23.45 -8.32
C LEU A 51 -12.26 22.81 -7.81
N GLN A 52 -11.17 23.57 -7.78
CA GLN A 52 -9.88 23.11 -7.28
C GLN A 52 -9.92 22.74 -5.80
N ALA A 53 -10.61 23.52 -4.97
CA ALA A 53 -10.77 23.23 -3.55
C ALA A 53 -11.54 21.91 -3.31
N ILE A 54 -12.62 21.68 -4.06
CA ILE A 54 -13.41 20.44 -3.99
C ILE A 54 -12.57 19.25 -4.45
N SER A 55 -11.88 19.36 -5.58
CA SER A 55 -11.00 18.30 -6.09
C SER A 55 -9.87 17.97 -5.12
N TYR A 56 -9.27 18.99 -4.48
CA TYR A 56 -8.23 18.81 -3.48
C TYR A 56 -8.74 18.04 -2.26
N GLU A 57 -9.90 18.41 -1.73
CA GLU A 57 -10.48 17.73 -0.57
C GLU A 57 -10.77 16.25 -0.87
N LEU A 58 -11.44 15.96 -2.00
CA LEU A 58 -11.72 14.58 -2.44
C LEU A 58 -10.43 13.75 -2.58
N THR A 59 -9.43 14.32 -3.25
CA THR A 59 -8.13 13.65 -3.44
C THR A 59 -7.43 13.42 -2.10
N SER A 60 -7.49 14.40 -1.19
CA SER A 60 -6.88 14.30 0.13
C SER A 60 -7.53 13.20 0.99
N ARG A 61 -8.86 13.03 0.89
CA ARG A 61 -9.60 11.96 1.55
C ARG A 61 -9.21 10.61 0.98
N GLN A 62 -9.16 10.49 -0.35
CA GLN A 62 -8.74 9.27 -1.02
C GLN A 62 -7.30 8.87 -0.66
N ILE A 63 -6.38 9.83 -0.59
CA ILE A 63 -5.01 9.60 -0.12
C ILE A 63 -5.03 9.15 1.34
N ARG A 64 -5.80 9.80 2.20
CA ARG A 64 -5.91 9.42 3.62
C ARG A 64 -6.43 7.99 3.77
N GLU A 65 -7.44 7.59 2.99
CA GLU A 65 -7.97 6.23 3.00
C GLU A 65 -6.98 5.22 2.42
N SER A 66 -6.31 5.57 1.33
CA SER A 66 -5.31 4.71 0.67
C SER A 66 -4.02 4.59 1.48
N SER A 67 -3.72 5.59 2.32
CA SER A 67 -2.55 5.62 3.22
C SER A 67 -2.73 4.75 4.47
N LYS A 68 -3.95 4.25 4.72
CA LYS A 68 -4.14 3.24 5.75
C LYS A 68 -3.21 2.06 5.41
N PRO A 69 -2.41 1.57 6.37
CA PRO A 69 -1.53 0.44 6.12
C PRO A 69 -2.38 -0.69 5.57
N HIS A 70 -2.13 -1.01 4.29
CA HIS A 70 -2.85 -2.06 3.59
C HIS A 70 -2.66 -3.33 4.41
N TRP A 71 -3.79 -3.99 4.67
CA TRP A 71 -3.89 -5.18 5.53
C TRP A 71 -2.95 -6.33 5.11
N THR A 72 -2.27 -6.18 3.97
CA THR A 72 -1.28 -7.08 3.38
C THR A 72 0.14 -6.89 3.91
N VAL A 73 0.59 -5.67 4.28
CA VAL A 73 2.00 -5.48 4.70
C VAL A 73 2.28 -6.07 6.07
N THR A 74 1.35 -5.90 7.00
CA THR A 74 1.47 -6.42 8.37
C THR A 74 1.66 -7.95 8.40
N PRO A 75 0.84 -8.78 7.72
CA PRO A 75 1.04 -10.23 7.73
C PRO A 75 2.31 -10.66 6.98
N THR A 76 2.67 -10.03 5.85
CA THR A 76 3.89 -10.37 5.12
C THR A 76 5.15 -10.13 5.95
N PHE A 77 5.20 -9.02 6.69
CA PHE A 77 6.32 -8.72 7.58
C PHE A 77 6.46 -9.76 8.70
N ILE A 78 5.34 -10.15 9.33
CA ILE A 78 5.34 -11.16 10.39
C ILE A 78 5.84 -12.52 9.87
N VAL A 79 5.34 -12.96 8.70
CA VAL A 79 5.78 -14.21 8.07
C VAL A 79 7.27 -14.16 7.72
N GLY A 80 7.76 -13.02 7.22
CA GLY A 80 9.18 -12.80 6.94
C GLY A 80 10.08 -12.95 8.18
N CYS A 81 9.67 -12.37 9.32
CA CYS A 81 10.40 -12.50 10.57
C CYS A 81 10.46 -13.97 11.05
N ILE A 82 9.33 -14.69 10.99
CA ILE A 82 9.27 -16.11 11.40
C ILE A 82 10.16 -16.98 10.50
N ALA A 83 10.09 -16.76 9.18
CA ALA A 83 10.91 -17.48 8.22
C ALA A 83 12.41 -17.24 8.44
N SER A 84 12.80 -16.01 8.77
CA SER A 84 14.20 -15.66 9.07
C SER A 84 14.73 -16.41 10.30
N VAL A 85 13.94 -16.48 11.39
CA VAL A 85 14.32 -17.21 12.60
C VAL A 85 14.42 -18.72 12.33
N LEU A 86 13.45 -19.29 11.62
CA LEU A 86 13.47 -20.71 11.24
C LEU A 86 14.68 -21.06 10.37
N ALA A 87 15.02 -20.21 9.40
CA ALA A 87 16.18 -20.42 8.54
C ALA A 87 17.50 -20.42 9.35
N ALA A 88 17.66 -19.49 10.29
CA ALA A 88 18.84 -19.43 11.14
C ALA A 88 18.99 -20.69 12.02
N ILE A 89 17.89 -21.17 12.62
CA ILE A 89 17.88 -22.41 13.41
C ILE A 89 18.22 -23.60 12.53
N SER A 90 17.63 -23.68 11.33
CA SER A 90 17.90 -24.77 10.38
C SER A 90 19.38 -24.85 10.02
N ILE A 91 20.03 -23.71 9.74
CA ILE A 91 21.45 -23.68 9.40
C ILE A 91 22.31 -24.19 10.57
N LEU A 92 22.02 -23.75 11.80
CA LEU A 92 22.72 -24.22 13.00
C LEU A 92 22.60 -25.73 13.20
N VAL A 93 21.40 -26.28 13.05
CA VAL A 93 21.16 -27.73 13.17
C VAL A 93 21.87 -28.50 12.07
N THR A 94 21.83 -28.01 10.82
CA THR A 94 22.53 -28.63 9.69
C THR A 94 24.04 -28.65 9.91
N ILE A 95 24.64 -27.57 10.41
CA ILE A 95 26.07 -27.52 10.72
C ILE A 95 26.41 -28.50 11.84
N TYR A 96 25.62 -28.52 12.92
CA TYR A 96 25.82 -29.44 14.04
C TYR A 96 25.80 -30.91 13.60
N PHE A 97 24.79 -31.30 12.82
CA PHE A 97 24.66 -32.67 12.34
C PHE A 97 25.72 -33.03 11.29
N SER A 98 26.05 -32.11 10.38
CA SER A 98 26.97 -32.39 9.28
C SER A 98 28.42 -32.45 9.73
N VAL A 99 28.83 -31.60 10.68
CA VAL A 99 30.22 -31.50 11.13
C VAL A 99 30.45 -32.36 12.37
N PHE A 100 29.67 -32.15 13.43
CA PHE A 100 29.96 -32.77 14.72
C PHE A 100 29.40 -34.18 14.84
N TYR A 101 28.13 -34.40 14.47
CA TYR A 101 27.54 -35.75 14.54
C TYR A 101 28.17 -36.73 13.56
N LYS A 102 28.58 -36.26 12.37
CA LYS A 102 29.29 -37.08 11.38
C LYS A 102 30.75 -37.35 11.77
N ALA A 103 31.45 -36.40 12.38
CA ALA A 103 32.81 -36.62 12.88
C ALA A 103 32.81 -37.63 14.03
N GLU A 104 31.93 -37.45 15.02
CA GLU A 104 31.86 -38.32 16.20
C GLU A 104 31.58 -39.79 15.86
N ASN A 105 30.77 -40.06 14.83
CA ASN A 105 30.48 -41.43 14.39
C ASN A 105 31.57 -42.03 13.48
N ASN A 106 32.35 -41.23 12.76
CA ASN A 106 33.48 -41.75 11.98
C ASN A 106 34.65 -42.16 12.87
N ASP A 107 34.98 -41.38 13.89
CA ASP A 107 36.07 -41.70 14.81
C ASP A 107 35.82 -43.04 15.53
N LYS A 108 34.59 -43.28 15.98
CA LYS A 108 34.18 -44.55 16.63
C LYS A 108 34.34 -45.78 15.73
N HIS A 109 34.05 -45.68 14.44
CA HIS A 109 34.24 -46.80 13.50
C HIS A 109 35.71 -47.07 13.19
N THR A 110 36.52 -46.01 13.18
CA THR A 110 37.95 -46.12 12.88
C THR A 110 38.69 -46.76 14.06
N ASP A 111 38.36 -46.35 15.29
CA ASP A 111 38.92 -46.94 16.51
C ASP A 111 38.58 -48.43 16.68
N GLN A 112 37.35 -48.82 16.32
CA GLN A 112 36.95 -50.22 16.34
C GLN A 112 37.69 -51.06 15.29
N SER A 113 37.99 -50.51 14.11
CA SER A 113 38.75 -51.23 13.08
C SER A 113 40.20 -51.48 13.50
N TYR A 114 40.89 -50.48 14.07
CA TYR A 114 42.26 -50.66 14.58
C TYR A 114 42.32 -51.62 15.78
N ALA A 115 41.29 -51.63 16.63
CA ALA A 115 41.19 -52.57 17.73
C ALA A 115 41.04 -54.02 17.22
N VAL A 116 40.24 -54.27 16.18
CA VAL A 116 40.06 -55.61 15.60
C VAL A 116 41.33 -56.11 14.88
N GLU A 117 42.05 -55.24 14.17
CA GLU A 117 43.28 -55.59 13.46
C GLU A 117 44.42 -56.01 14.41
N LYS A 118 44.58 -55.30 15.54
CA LYS A 118 45.56 -55.67 16.58
C LYS A 118 45.30 -57.02 17.24
N ASN A 119 44.04 -57.44 17.30
CA ASN A 119 43.64 -58.72 17.91
C ASN A 119 43.68 -59.89 16.92
N SER A 120 43.84 -59.62 15.62
CA SER A 120 43.81 -60.62 14.55
C SER A 120 45.20 -60.93 13.98
N SER A 121 46.26 -60.24 14.43
CA SER A 121 47.65 -60.61 14.08
C SER A 121 48.09 -61.83 14.91
N PRO A 122 48.42 -62.97 14.27
CA PRO A 122 48.90 -64.14 14.99
C PRO A 122 50.33 -63.89 15.51
N LYS A 123 50.59 -64.39 16.71
CA LYS A 123 51.89 -64.37 17.38
C LYS A 123 52.88 -65.36 16.77
#